data_AF-A0A380NHC3-F1
#
_entry.id   AF-A0A380NHC3-F1
#
_cell.length_a   1.000
_cell.length_b   1.000
_cell.length_c   1.000
_cell.angle_alpha   90.00
_cell.angle_beta   90.00
_cell.angle_gamma   90.00
#
_symmetry.space_group_name_H-M   'P 1'
#
loop_
_entity.id
_entity.type
_entity.pdbx_description
1 polymer ?
#
loop_
_entity_poly.entity_id
_entity_poly.type
_entity_poly.pdbx_seq_one_letter_code
_entity_poly.pdbx_strand_id
1 'polypeptide(L)' 'MQKIFTNKIKCKFCGDVIESTFMHDYKTCSCQRVAVDGVHEYLRRCFVEEDDYIELSDYIE' A
#
# COMPACT_ATOMS: atom_id res chain seq x y z
N MET A 1 11.77 -18.02 0.61
CA MET A 1 11.65 -16.79 -0.21
C MET A 1 10.49 -16.05 0.41
N GLN A 2 10.73 -14.93 1.09
CA GLN A 2 9.64 -14.16 1.69
C GLN A 2 8.72 -13.66 0.57
N LYS A 3 7.48 -14.14 0.56
CA LYS A 3 6.45 -13.68 -0.38
C LYS A 3 5.60 -12.64 0.31
N ILE A 4 5.40 -11.51 -0.34
CA ILE A 4 4.43 -10.51 0.11
C ILE A 4 3.05 -11.18 0.07
N PHE A 5 2.37 -11.21 1.21
CA PHE A 5 1.05 -11.78 1.36
C PHE A 5 -0.04 -10.74 1.15
N THR A 6 0.17 -9.55 1.73
CA THR A 6 -0.73 -8.41 1.58
C THR A 6 0.10 -7.17 1.35
N ASN A 7 -0.31 -6.36 0.39
CA ASN A 7 0.28 -5.06 0.11
C ASN A 7 -0.75 -4.00 0.47
N LYS A 8 -0.76 -3.60 1.74
CA LYS A 8 -1.80 -2.76 2.32
C LYS A 8 -1.17 -1.61 3.11
N ILE A 9 -1.75 -0.42 2.95
CA ILE A 9 -1.46 0.73 3.80
C ILE A 9 -2.73 1.44 4.22
N LYS A 10 -2.64 2.21 5.31
CA LYS A 10 -3.68 3.14 5.73
C LYS A 10 -3.19 4.58 5.65
N CYS A 11 -3.93 5.45 4.99
CA CYS A 11 -3.66 6.88 5.00
C CYS A 11 -3.93 7.47 6.38
N LYS A 12 -2.96 8.21 6.95
CA LYS A 12 -3.15 8.93 8.21
C LYS A 12 -4.03 10.17 8.07
N PHE A 13 -4.16 10.71 6.86
CA PHE A 13 -4.91 11.94 6.59
C PHE A 13 -6.40 11.71 6.41
N CYS A 14 -6.80 10.89 5.44
CA CYS A 14 -8.22 10.57 5.23
C CYS A 14 -8.68 9.33 6.00
N GLY A 15 -7.76 8.52 6.52
CA GLY A 15 -8.10 7.27 7.19
C GLY A 15 -8.34 6.08 6.25
N ASP A 16 -8.28 6.28 4.94
CA ASP A 16 -8.54 5.23 3.95
C ASP A 16 -7.53 4.10 4.03
N VAL A 17 -8.03 2.87 3.95
CA VAL A 17 -7.21 1.67 3.82
C VAL A 17 -7.23 1.23 2.37
N ILE A 18 -6.05 1.18 1.75
CA ILE A 18 -5.89 0.77 0.35
C ILE A 18 -5.00 -0.47 0.29
N GLU A 19 -5.35 -1.40 -0.60
CA GLU A 19 -4.64 -2.67 -0.81
C GLU A 19 -4.48 -2.92 -2.31
N SER A 20 -3.28 -3.35 -2.71
CA SER A 20 -2.97 -3.77 -4.08
C SER A 20 -3.20 -5.28 -4.21
N THR A 21 -4.27 -5.66 -4.91
CA THR A 21 -4.79 -7.04 -4.97
C THR A 21 -4.57 -7.75 -6.31
N PHE A 22 -4.45 -7.00 -7.40
CA PHE A 22 -4.35 -7.55 -8.76
C PHE A 22 -3.19 -6.93 -9.55
N MET A 23 -2.71 -7.63 -10.59
CA MET A 23 -1.64 -7.11 -11.45
C MET A 23 -2.03 -5.75 -12.04
N HIS A 24 -1.17 -4.73 -11.88
CA HIS A 24 -1.44 -3.32 -12.23
C HIS A 24 -2.53 -2.63 -11.39
N ASP A 25 -2.79 -3.09 -10.17
CA ASP A 25 -3.73 -2.48 -9.23
C ASP A 25 -3.06 -1.34 -8.46
N TYR A 26 -2.91 -0.21 -9.15
CA TYR A 26 -2.49 1.06 -8.57
C TYR A 26 -3.65 1.68 -7.80
N LYS A 27 -3.65 1.55 -6.48
CA LYS A 27 -4.70 2.12 -5.63
C LYS A 27 -4.20 3.38 -4.97
N THR A 28 -5.02 4.41 -4.98
CA THR A 28 -4.75 5.69 -4.32
C THR A 28 -5.87 5.96 -3.32
N CYS A 29 -5.52 6.53 -2.17
CA CYS A 29 -6.52 6.99 -1.20
C CYS A 29 -7.36 8.16 -1.76
N SER A 30 -8.52 8.41 -1.16
CA SER A 30 -9.46 9.46 -1.60
C SER A 30 -8.89 10.87 -1.50
N CYS A 31 -7.95 11.13 -0.57
CA CYS A 31 -7.25 12.41 -0.48
C CYS A 31 -6.04 12.52 -1.43
N GLN A 32 -5.76 11.48 -2.21
CA GLN A 32 -4.67 11.42 -3.19
C GLN A 32 -3.25 11.62 -2.64
N ARG A 33 -3.08 11.56 -1.32
CA ARG A 33 -1.77 11.71 -0.67
C ARG A 33 -0.92 10.46 -0.73
N VAL A 34 -1.56 9.29 -0.63
CA VAL A 34 -0.88 7.99 -0.59
C VAL A 34 -1.44 7.00 -1.60
N ALA A 35 -0.56 6.17 -2.16
CA ALA A 35 -0.92 5.11 -3.10
C ALA A 35 -0.06 3.84 -2.89
N VAL A 36 -0.61 2.70 -3.30
CA VAL A 36 0.03 1.37 -3.27
C VAL A 36 0.05 0.74 -4.65
N ASP A 37 1.14 0.03 -4.94
CA ASP A 37 1.32 -0.73 -6.17
C ASP A 37 2.28 -1.92 -5.91
N GLY A 38 2.31 -2.87 -6.84
CA GLY A 38 3.26 -3.99 -6.84
C GLY A 38 2.75 -5.31 -6.29
N VAL A 39 1.48 -5.38 -5.84
CA VAL A 39 0.78 -6.62 -5.46
C VAL A 39 1.65 -7.50 -4.56
N HIS A 40 2.00 -8.72 -4.99
CA HIS A 40 2.83 -9.67 -4.26
C HIS A 40 4.26 -9.77 -4.82
N GLU A 41 4.60 -9.00 -5.85
CA GLU A 41 5.93 -9.00 -6.48
C GLU A 41 6.87 -8.01 -5.79
N TYR A 42 6.37 -6.82 -5.45
CA TYR A 42 7.14 -5.78 -4.77
C TYR A 42 6.24 -4.81 -3.99
N LEU A 43 6.80 -4.13 -3.00
CA LEU A 43 6.11 -3.05 -2.30
C LEU A 43 6.51 -1.71 -2.90
N ARG A 44 5.55 -1.04 -3.54
CA ARG A 44 5.71 0.36 -3.96
C ARG A 44 4.73 1.24 -3.19
N ARG A 45 5.25 2.30 -2.59
CA ARG A 45 4.51 3.32 -1.84
C ARG A 45 4.71 4.65 -2.53
N CYS A 46 3.62 5.30 -2.90
CA CYS A 46 3.66 6.72 -3.23
C CYS A 46 3.08 7.48 -2.03
N PHE A 47 3.74 8.52 -1.59
CA PHE A 47 3.31 9.37 -0.49
C PHE A 47 3.81 10.79 -0.73
N VAL A 48 3.11 11.79 -0.16
CA VAL A 48 3.61 13.17 -0.17
C VAL A 48 4.69 13.32 0.89
N GLU A 49 4.42 12.84 2.11
CA GLU A 49 5.41 12.74 3.19
C GLU A 49 5.50 11.30 3.71
N GLU A 50 6.67 10.87 4.20
CA GLU A 50 6.89 9.48 4.64
C GLU A 50 5.94 9.04 5.77
N ASP A 51 5.48 10.01 6.58
CA ASP A 51 4.59 9.77 7.71
C ASP A 51 3.09 9.74 7.30
N ASP A 52 2.75 9.98 6.03
CA ASP A 52 1.35 10.07 5.58
C ASP A 52 0.59 8.73 5.62
N TYR A 53 1.30 7.61 5.82
CA TYR A 53 0.71 6.28 5.84
C TYR A 53 1.17 5.42 7.02
N ILE A 54 0.35 4.41 7.32
CA ILE A 54 0.66 3.31 8.25
C ILE A 54 0.83 2.07 7.40
N GLU A 55 1.99 1.42 7.50
CA GLU A 55 2.28 0.16 6.83
C GLU A 55 1.48 -0.98 7.47
N LEU A 56 0.73 -1.73 6.66
CA LEU A 56 -0.13 -2.84 7.09
C LEU A 56 0.12 -4.10 6.24
N SER A 57 1.29 -4.20 5.62
CA SER A 57 1.65 -5.31 4.74
C SER A 57 2.17 -6.51 5.51
N ASP A 58 1.69 -7.70 5.16
CA ASP A 58 2.11 -8.98 5.72
C ASP A 58 2.96 -9.77 4.73
N TYR A 59 3.78 -10.67 5.25
CA TYR A 59 4.66 -11.55 4.49
C TYR A 59 4.48 -13.00 4.94
N ILE A 60 4.51 -13.94 4.00
CA ILE A 60 4.60 -15.37 4.29
C ILE A 60 6.07 -15.80 4.20
N GLU A 61 6.52 -16.55 5.22
CA GLU A 61 7.84 -17.21 5.27
C GLU A 61 7.92 -18.47 4.39
#